data_AF-A0A957LM62-F1
#
_entry.id   AF-A0A957LM62-F1
#
_cell.length_a   1.000
_cell.length_b   1.000
_cell.length_c   1.000
_cell.angle_alpha   90.00
_cell.angle_beta   90.00
_cell.angle_gamma   90.00
#
_symmetry.space_group_name_H-M   'P 1'
#
loop_
_entity.id
_entity.type
_entity.pdbx_description
1 polymer ?
#
loop_
_entity_poly.entity_id
_entity_poly.type
_entity_poly.pdbx_seq_one_letter_code
_entity_poly.pdbx_strand_id
1 'polypeptide(L)'
;MVIKRYDAEKNNELSETYLSFKTGGGTEREGLGKGIHWHIENDIEYIFTDDKNLQLEIPWVKVTYAGTGETEIFTDIEADLPPDFVEKNQDNMRQMDCVTCHNRNSHEFKTPDQALDNAMARNIISPEIPYFKQNVVAIMEREYPTMGHADSALDGLKNYYKANWPDYYAANPEKVDAAIEETKRLYSEMVYPNMEVTWNTHPNNAEHKDWPGCFRCHDGKHLNEQQESIRIECNLCHSIPEKAPSDGSTAYMPLSDPFEPESHVDSNWIARHRFEFDSTCEGCHDVSNPGGTDDSSFCANSACHATEWKFAGLNATGIVELTNQLPELLPSYPEADLTWDDLVGPILSARCVACHGGTAGLYLDTYEGAMAGGNLGPAIVPGDADASLIIQLQRDGHPNSLPPEELDWIIQWINAGAPES
;
A
#
# COMPACT_ATOMS: atom_id res chain seq x y z
N MET A 1 -7.96 -15.12 11.21
CA MET A 1 -6.88 -15.79 10.44
C MET A 1 -5.54 -15.43 11.06
N VAL A 2 -4.59 -16.37 11.07
CA VAL A 2 -3.21 -16.12 11.46
C VAL A 2 -2.32 -16.37 10.25
N ILE A 3 -1.63 -15.33 9.78
CA ILE A 3 -0.67 -15.40 8.70
C ILE A 3 0.70 -15.60 9.33
N LYS A 4 1.35 -16.73 9.05
CA LYS A 4 2.73 -16.99 9.47
C LYS A 4 3.67 -16.70 8.31
N ARG A 5 4.70 -15.90 8.55
CA ARG A 5 5.74 -15.59 7.58
C ARG A 5 7.11 -15.81 8.17
N TYR A 6 8.01 -16.34 7.37
CA TYR A 6 9.41 -16.48 7.69
C TYR A 6 10.16 -15.40 6.92
N ASP A 7 10.78 -14.45 7.62
CA ASP A 7 11.48 -13.33 7.01
C ASP A 7 12.77 -13.82 6.34
N ALA A 8 12.82 -13.72 5.01
CA ALA A 8 13.96 -14.20 4.23
C ALA A 8 15.26 -13.46 4.57
N GLU A 9 15.18 -12.16 4.85
CA GLU A 9 16.35 -11.31 5.13
C GLU A 9 16.82 -11.42 6.58
N LYS A 10 15.92 -11.81 7.49
CA LYS A 10 16.22 -12.05 8.91
C LYS A 10 16.36 -13.54 9.24
N ASN A 11 17.02 -14.30 8.36
CA ASN A 11 17.36 -15.70 8.62
C ASN A 11 16.13 -16.58 8.98
N ASN A 12 15.05 -16.43 8.21
CA ASN A 12 13.78 -17.11 8.42
C ASN A 12 13.13 -16.81 9.79
N GLU A 13 13.28 -15.60 10.33
CA GLU A 13 12.60 -15.20 11.57
C GLU A 13 11.08 -15.28 11.40
N LEU A 14 10.38 -15.94 12.33
CA LEU A 14 8.93 -16.08 12.27
C LEU A 14 8.26 -14.77 12.68
N SER A 15 7.39 -14.26 11.81
CA SER A 15 6.44 -13.21 12.11
C SER A 15 5.01 -13.75 11.95
N GLU A 16 4.13 -13.37 12.87
CA GLU A 16 2.72 -13.72 12.81
C GLU A 16 1.86 -12.46 12.74
N THR A 17 0.85 -12.47 11.87
CA THR A 17 -0.12 -11.38 11.71
C THR A 17 -1.54 -11.93 11.87
N TYR A 18 -2.35 -11.25 12.68
CA TYR A 18 -3.71 -11.60 13.04
C TYR A 18 -4.68 -10.64 12.35
N LEU A 19 -5.69 -11.18 11.68
CA LEU A 19 -6.79 -10.39 11.12
C LEU A 19 -8.06 -11.23 10.98
N SER A 20 -9.21 -10.59 10.97
CA SER A 20 -10.52 -11.18 10.70
C SER A 20 -11.06 -10.64 9.37
N PHE A 21 -11.49 -11.51 8.47
CA PHE A 21 -12.14 -11.07 7.23
C PHE A 21 -13.60 -10.68 7.46
N LYS A 22 -14.04 -9.63 6.78
CA LYS A 22 -15.43 -9.17 6.78
C LYS A 22 -16.16 -9.80 5.59
N THR A 23 -16.54 -11.06 5.74
CA THR A 23 -17.27 -11.83 4.72
C THR A 23 -18.77 -11.55 4.69
N GLY A 24 -19.25 -10.55 5.43
CA GLY A 24 -20.65 -10.12 5.37
C GLY A 24 -20.91 -9.23 4.16
N GLY A 25 -22.10 -9.35 3.59
CA GLY A 25 -22.78 -8.32 2.80
C GLY A 25 -24.16 -8.24 3.43
N GLY A 26 -24.36 -7.28 4.33
CA GLY A 26 -25.64 -7.12 4.98
C GLY A 26 -26.56 -6.38 4.02
N THR A 27 -27.76 -6.90 3.80
CA THR A 27 -28.77 -6.20 2.99
C THR A 27 -28.90 -4.74 3.47
N GLU A 28 -29.22 -3.80 2.57
CA GLU A 28 -29.53 -2.40 2.94
C GLU A 28 -30.47 -2.31 4.17
N ARG A 29 -31.39 -3.27 4.28
CA ARG A 29 -32.35 -3.45 5.38
C ARG A 29 -31.71 -3.72 6.76
N GLU A 30 -30.51 -4.27 6.79
CA GLU A 30 -29.71 -4.52 7.99
C GLU A 30 -28.68 -3.40 8.26
N GLY A 31 -28.66 -2.35 7.41
CA GLY A 31 -27.89 -1.12 7.63
C GLY A 31 -26.38 -1.24 7.38
N LEU A 32 -25.93 -2.33 6.73
CA LEU A 32 -24.52 -2.69 6.63
C LEU A 32 -24.11 -3.08 5.20
N GLY A 33 -24.58 -2.36 4.17
CA GLY A 33 -24.10 -2.50 2.78
C GLY A 33 -22.60 -2.16 2.67
N LYS A 34 -21.76 -2.98 3.29
CA LYS A 34 -20.34 -2.85 3.59
C LYS A 34 -19.75 -4.26 3.59
N GLY A 35 -18.44 -4.36 3.37
CA GLY A 35 -17.71 -5.64 3.34
C GLY A 35 -17.56 -6.21 1.93
N ILE A 36 -16.76 -7.27 1.80
CA ILE A 36 -16.29 -7.77 0.50
C ILE A 36 -17.42 -8.27 -0.41
N HIS A 37 -18.55 -8.68 0.16
CA HIS A 37 -19.72 -9.16 -0.58
C HIS A 37 -20.71 -8.06 -0.96
N TRP A 38 -20.44 -6.80 -0.68
CA TRP A 38 -21.26 -5.70 -1.17
C TRP A 38 -21.42 -5.70 -2.70
N HIS A 39 -20.39 -6.18 -3.42
CA HIS A 39 -20.38 -6.31 -4.88
C HIS A 39 -21.45 -7.25 -5.44
N ILE A 40 -21.96 -8.21 -4.66
CA ILE A 40 -23.01 -9.12 -5.12
C ILE A 40 -24.42 -8.57 -4.88
N GLU A 41 -24.53 -7.43 -4.19
CA GLU A 41 -25.79 -6.73 -3.96
C GLU A 41 -26.04 -5.60 -4.97
N ASN A 42 -25.00 -5.16 -5.69
CA ASN A 42 -25.06 -4.06 -6.66
C ASN A 42 -24.61 -4.55 -8.04
N ASP A 43 -25.06 -3.88 -9.10
CA ASP A 43 -24.62 -4.22 -10.45
C ASP A 43 -23.35 -3.43 -10.77
N ILE A 44 -22.26 -4.13 -11.03
CA ILE A 44 -20.95 -3.52 -11.24
C ILE A 44 -20.41 -3.97 -12.58
N GLU A 45 -20.08 -3.01 -13.43
CA GLU A 45 -19.42 -3.23 -14.70
C GLU A 45 -18.01 -2.65 -14.65
N TYR A 46 -17.06 -3.32 -15.28
CA TYR A 46 -15.69 -2.83 -15.39
C TYR A 46 -15.12 -3.13 -16.77
N ILE A 47 -14.12 -2.34 -17.18
CA ILE A 47 -13.37 -2.56 -18.41
C ILE A 47 -11.93 -2.85 -18.03
N PHE A 48 -11.38 -3.97 -18.48
CA PHE A 48 -9.96 -4.28 -18.33
C PHE A 48 -9.17 -3.93 -19.60
N THR A 49 -7.86 -3.66 -19.44
CA THR A 49 -6.97 -3.29 -20.55
C THR A 49 -5.84 -4.28 -20.80
N ASP A 50 -5.59 -5.20 -19.88
CA ASP A 50 -4.58 -6.25 -19.99
C ASP A 50 -5.14 -7.55 -20.61
N ASP A 51 -4.45 -8.68 -20.39
CA ASP A 51 -4.87 -9.96 -20.93
C ASP A 51 -6.23 -10.39 -20.36
N LYS A 52 -7.14 -10.82 -21.23
CA LYS A 52 -8.51 -11.24 -20.86
C LYS A 52 -8.58 -12.38 -19.84
N ASN A 53 -7.52 -13.16 -19.66
CA ASN A 53 -7.45 -14.23 -18.67
C ASN A 53 -6.89 -13.76 -17.33
N LEU A 54 -6.22 -12.61 -17.31
CA LEU A 54 -5.64 -11.98 -16.12
C LEU A 54 -6.60 -10.96 -15.54
N GLN A 55 -7.03 -9.98 -16.35
CA GLN A 55 -7.92 -8.87 -15.98
C GLN A 55 -7.41 -8.13 -14.73
N LEU A 56 -6.11 -7.85 -14.70
CA LEU A 56 -5.43 -7.19 -13.58
C LEU A 56 -5.46 -5.66 -13.68
N GLU A 57 -5.57 -5.12 -14.89
CA GLU A 57 -5.56 -3.68 -15.13
C GLU A 57 -6.98 -3.23 -15.46
N ILE A 58 -7.65 -2.57 -14.51
CA ILE A 58 -9.03 -2.12 -14.64
C ILE A 58 -9.02 -0.60 -14.47
N PRO A 59 -9.00 0.22 -15.52
CA PRO A 59 -8.99 1.67 -15.36
C PRO A 59 -10.39 2.31 -15.32
N TRP A 60 -11.45 1.53 -15.54
CA TRP A 60 -12.83 2.04 -15.58
C TRP A 60 -13.78 1.08 -14.88
N VAL A 61 -14.60 1.63 -14.00
CA VAL A 61 -15.62 0.90 -13.23
C VAL A 61 -16.92 1.71 -13.23
N LYS A 62 -18.05 1.04 -13.33
CA LYS A 62 -19.37 1.63 -13.11
C LYS A 62 -20.16 0.78 -12.12
N VAL A 63 -20.75 1.45 -11.14
CA VAL A 63 -21.67 0.87 -10.18
C VAL A 63 -23.08 1.33 -10.51
N THR A 64 -24.06 0.43 -10.43
CA THR A 64 -25.49 0.76 -10.39
C THR A 64 -26.05 0.26 -9.06
N TYR A 65 -26.48 1.20 -8.22
CA TYR A 65 -26.93 0.91 -6.86
C TYR A 65 -28.31 0.25 -6.87
N ALA A 66 -28.43 -0.94 -6.30
CA ALA A 66 -29.68 -1.72 -6.39
C ALA A 66 -30.89 -1.05 -5.68
N GLY A 67 -30.64 -0.25 -4.64
CA GLY A 67 -31.68 0.44 -3.88
C GLY A 67 -32.26 1.67 -4.58
N THR A 68 -31.44 2.45 -5.27
CA THR A 68 -31.82 3.74 -5.89
C THR A 68 -31.91 3.67 -7.42
N GLY A 69 -31.18 2.75 -8.05
CA GLY A 69 -30.98 2.70 -9.50
C GLY A 69 -30.02 3.78 -10.01
N GLU A 70 -29.41 4.57 -9.13
CA GLU A 70 -28.40 5.56 -9.49
C GLU A 70 -27.13 4.87 -9.96
N THR A 71 -26.43 5.52 -10.88
CA THR A 71 -25.17 5.01 -11.43
C THR A 71 -24.04 5.95 -11.09
N GLU A 72 -22.89 5.37 -10.81
CA GLU A 72 -21.67 6.10 -10.53
C GLU A 72 -20.52 5.47 -11.33
N ILE A 73 -19.67 6.31 -11.89
CA ILE A 73 -18.55 5.89 -12.73
C ILE A 73 -17.27 6.33 -12.03
N PHE A 74 -16.33 5.41 -11.93
CA PHE A 74 -14.99 5.65 -11.41
C PHE A 74 -13.95 5.38 -12.50
N THR A 75 -12.96 6.25 -12.60
CA THR A 75 -11.87 6.14 -13.57
C THR A 75 -10.52 6.29 -12.89
N ASP A 76 -9.55 5.45 -13.26
CA ASP A 76 -8.16 5.63 -12.85
C ASP A 76 -7.64 6.95 -13.47
N ILE A 77 -7.40 7.92 -12.62
CA ILE A 77 -6.94 9.25 -13.01
C ILE A 77 -5.54 9.27 -13.62
N GLU A 78 -4.72 8.24 -13.39
CA GLU A 78 -3.39 8.12 -13.98
C GLU A 78 -3.41 7.43 -15.36
N ALA A 79 -4.55 6.84 -15.74
CA ALA A 79 -4.67 6.09 -17.00
C ALA A 79 -4.92 6.98 -18.23
N ASP A 80 -5.20 8.28 -18.05
CA ASP A 80 -5.47 9.27 -19.12
C ASP A 80 -6.43 8.74 -20.20
N LEU A 81 -7.62 8.30 -19.76
CA LEU A 81 -8.57 7.62 -20.64
C LEU A 81 -9.16 8.58 -21.68
N PRO A 82 -9.13 8.23 -22.98
CA PRO A 82 -9.74 9.07 -24.01
C PRO A 82 -11.27 9.13 -23.85
N PRO A 83 -11.93 10.20 -24.30
CA PRO A 83 -13.40 10.35 -24.16
C PRO A 83 -14.22 9.23 -24.81
N ASP A 84 -13.66 8.55 -25.82
CA ASP A 84 -14.28 7.41 -26.51
C ASP A 84 -13.79 6.04 -25.99
N PHE A 85 -13.13 6.00 -24.83
CA PHE A 85 -12.57 4.79 -24.23
C PHE A 85 -13.62 3.69 -24.06
N VAL A 86 -14.77 4.02 -23.47
CA VAL A 86 -15.85 3.05 -23.21
C VAL A 86 -16.40 2.48 -24.52
N GLU A 87 -16.61 3.33 -25.54
CA GLU A 87 -17.12 2.89 -26.85
C GLU A 87 -16.14 1.94 -27.55
N LYS A 88 -14.84 2.23 -27.47
CA LYS A 88 -13.79 1.41 -28.10
C LYS A 88 -13.49 0.10 -27.39
N ASN A 89 -13.79 0.00 -26.09
CA ASN A 89 -13.42 -1.15 -25.26
C ASN A 89 -14.62 -1.99 -24.80
N GLN A 90 -15.75 -1.93 -25.51
CA GLN A 90 -16.93 -2.74 -25.22
C GLN A 90 -16.64 -4.25 -25.17
N ASP A 91 -15.73 -4.75 -26.01
CA ASP A 91 -15.33 -6.18 -26.01
C ASP A 91 -14.63 -6.63 -24.72
N ASN A 92 -14.06 -5.67 -23.97
CA ASN A 92 -13.40 -5.89 -22.68
C ASN A 92 -14.30 -5.55 -21.48
N MET A 93 -15.53 -5.07 -21.71
CA MET A 93 -16.47 -4.80 -20.64
C MET A 93 -16.97 -6.12 -20.01
N ARG A 94 -16.95 -6.19 -18.68
CA ARG A 94 -17.43 -7.35 -17.92
C ARG A 94 -18.31 -6.88 -16.78
N GLN A 95 -19.31 -7.69 -16.47
CA GLN A 95 -20.05 -7.57 -15.22
C GLN A 95 -19.26 -8.31 -14.13
N MET A 96 -19.08 -7.68 -12.97
CA MET A 96 -18.44 -8.28 -11.82
C MET A 96 -19.31 -9.42 -11.28
N ASP A 97 -18.68 -10.56 -11.00
CA ASP A 97 -19.34 -11.68 -10.40
C ASP A 97 -18.46 -12.34 -9.33
N CYS A 98 -18.93 -13.48 -8.81
CA CYS A 98 -18.20 -14.22 -7.78
C CYS A 98 -16.79 -14.61 -8.25
N VAL A 99 -16.59 -14.96 -9.53
CA VAL A 99 -15.30 -15.45 -10.04
C VAL A 99 -14.31 -14.34 -10.37
N THR A 100 -14.76 -13.09 -10.48
CA THR A 100 -13.85 -11.92 -10.52
C THR A 100 -12.95 -11.88 -9.28
N CYS A 101 -13.50 -12.23 -8.11
CA CYS A 101 -12.78 -12.28 -6.83
C CYS A 101 -12.30 -13.71 -6.49
N HIS A 102 -13.16 -14.70 -6.67
CA HIS A 102 -12.92 -16.10 -6.37
C HIS A 102 -12.32 -16.86 -7.56
N ASN A 103 -11.31 -16.27 -8.19
CA ASN A 103 -10.74 -16.77 -9.45
C ASN A 103 -9.87 -18.03 -9.26
N ARG A 104 -9.54 -18.41 -8.02
CA ARG A 104 -8.71 -19.57 -7.66
C ARG A 104 -9.31 -20.42 -6.53
N ASN A 105 -10.57 -20.82 -6.68
CA ASN A 105 -11.24 -21.72 -5.72
C ASN A 105 -10.68 -23.15 -5.68
N SER A 106 -9.87 -23.54 -6.66
CA SER A 106 -9.23 -24.84 -6.75
C SER A 106 -7.94 -24.74 -7.57
N HIS A 107 -7.00 -25.67 -7.33
CA HIS A 107 -5.66 -25.69 -7.93
C HIS A 107 -4.91 -24.34 -7.79
N GLU A 108 -4.47 -24.05 -6.56
CA GLU A 108 -3.70 -22.84 -6.25
C GLU A 108 -2.27 -22.92 -6.80
N PHE A 109 -1.86 -21.90 -7.56
CA PHE A 109 -0.48 -21.67 -7.96
C PHE A 109 0.16 -20.69 -6.98
N LYS A 110 0.67 -21.22 -5.87
CA LYS A 110 1.32 -20.41 -4.83
C LYS A 110 2.56 -19.70 -5.38
N THR A 111 2.92 -18.58 -4.80
CA THR A 111 4.26 -17.98 -5.01
C THR A 111 5.33 -18.75 -4.25
N PRO A 112 6.62 -18.69 -4.66
CA PRO A 112 7.74 -19.30 -3.92
C PRO A 112 7.72 -18.94 -2.43
N ASP A 113 7.46 -17.67 -2.12
CA ASP A 113 7.36 -17.14 -0.77
C ASP A 113 6.27 -17.85 0.05
N GLN A 114 5.04 -17.94 -0.48
CA GLN A 114 3.91 -18.61 0.16
C GLN A 114 4.13 -20.12 0.33
N ALA A 115 4.71 -20.79 -0.66
CA ALA A 115 4.97 -22.22 -0.59
C ALA A 115 5.99 -22.56 0.51
N LEU A 116 7.05 -21.76 0.61
CA LEU A 116 8.07 -21.92 1.65
C LEU A 116 7.54 -21.58 3.03
N ASP A 117 6.77 -20.49 3.19
CA ASP A 117 6.13 -20.15 4.46
C ASP A 117 5.24 -21.29 4.97
N ASN A 118 4.44 -21.89 4.08
CA ASN A 118 3.58 -23.02 4.41
C ASN A 118 4.38 -24.28 4.78
N ALA A 119 5.47 -24.57 4.08
CA ALA A 119 6.33 -25.71 4.36
C ALA A 119 7.09 -25.53 5.68
N MET A 120 7.57 -24.32 5.98
CA MET A 120 8.25 -23.97 7.23
C MET A 120 7.30 -23.96 8.42
N ALA A 121 6.08 -23.43 8.26
CA ALA A 121 5.05 -23.43 9.29
C ALA A 121 4.65 -24.85 9.74
N ARG A 122 4.78 -25.83 8.84
CA ARG A 122 4.52 -27.25 9.10
C ARG A 122 5.78 -28.03 9.48
N ASN A 123 6.92 -27.36 9.56
CA ASN A 123 8.24 -27.93 9.81
C ASN A 123 8.63 -29.06 8.83
N ILE A 124 8.09 -29.01 7.60
CA ILE A 124 8.50 -29.88 6.49
C ILE A 124 9.87 -29.42 5.98
N ILE A 125 10.03 -28.10 5.84
CA ILE A 125 11.33 -27.45 5.68
C ILE A 125 11.67 -26.80 7.02
N SER A 126 12.86 -27.08 7.57
CA SER A 126 13.25 -26.51 8.85
C SER A 126 13.61 -25.02 8.69
N PRO A 127 13.01 -24.10 9.47
CA PRO A 127 13.38 -22.69 9.44
C PRO A 127 14.77 -22.42 10.06
N GLU A 128 15.35 -23.41 10.74
CA GLU A 128 16.71 -23.33 11.30
C GLU A 128 17.80 -23.35 10.23
N ILE A 129 17.48 -23.73 8.98
CA ILE A 129 18.47 -23.77 7.90
C ILE A 129 18.84 -22.34 7.51
N PRO A 130 20.11 -21.92 7.70
CA PRO A 130 20.48 -20.51 7.60
C PRO A 130 20.12 -19.89 6.25
N TYR A 131 19.31 -18.83 6.24
CA TYR A 131 18.89 -18.09 5.05
C TYR A 131 18.29 -18.96 3.93
N PHE A 132 17.67 -20.10 4.29
CA PHE A 132 17.14 -21.03 3.31
C PHE A 132 16.05 -20.42 2.44
N LYS A 133 15.11 -19.67 3.03
CA LYS A 133 14.04 -19.03 2.26
C LYS A 133 14.59 -18.05 1.24
N GLN A 134 15.50 -17.16 1.65
CA GLN A 134 16.13 -16.18 0.75
C GLN A 134 16.78 -16.83 -0.46
N ASN A 135 17.64 -17.83 -0.21
CA ASN A 135 18.38 -18.49 -1.29
C ASN A 135 17.46 -19.26 -2.24
N VAL A 136 16.41 -19.90 -1.70
CA VAL A 136 15.46 -20.67 -2.51
C VAL A 136 14.54 -19.76 -3.33
N VAL A 137 13.98 -18.70 -2.74
CA VAL A 137 13.14 -17.74 -3.48
C VAL A 137 13.92 -17.17 -4.67
N ALA A 138 15.17 -16.74 -4.44
CA ALA A 138 16.03 -16.22 -5.50
C ALA A 138 16.36 -17.22 -6.63
N ILE A 139 16.20 -18.53 -6.38
CA ILE A 139 16.32 -19.58 -7.39
C ILE A 139 14.97 -19.81 -8.07
N MET A 140 13.90 -20.04 -7.29
CA MET A 140 12.56 -20.37 -7.80
C MET A 140 11.97 -19.24 -8.65
N GLU A 141 12.27 -17.97 -8.38
CA GLU A 141 11.75 -16.84 -9.16
C GLU A 141 12.40 -16.67 -10.54
N ARG A 142 13.43 -17.48 -10.87
CA ARG A 142 14.06 -17.44 -12.19
C ARG A 142 13.25 -18.24 -13.20
N GLU A 143 13.34 -17.83 -14.46
CA GLU A 143 12.80 -18.62 -15.56
C GLU A 143 13.75 -19.75 -15.97
N TYR A 144 13.21 -20.96 -16.05
CA TYR A 144 13.94 -22.16 -16.46
C TYR A 144 13.32 -22.78 -17.70
N PRO A 145 14.13 -23.15 -18.72
CA PRO A 145 13.60 -23.81 -19.93
C PRO A 145 12.93 -25.15 -19.66
N THR A 146 13.41 -25.90 -18.66
CA THR A 146 12.85 -27.19 -18.26
C THR A 146 12.96 -27.39 -16.76
N MET A 147 12.15 -28.31 -16.22
CA MET A 147 12.25 -28.72 -14.81
C MET A 147 13.66 -29.18 -14.42
N GLY A 148 14.36 -29.90 -15.30
CA GLY A 148 15.72 -30.36 -15.04
C GLY A 148 16.74 -29.22 -14.84
N HIS A 149 16.54 -28.06 -15.47
CA HIS A 149 17.39 -26.89 -15.22
C HIS A 149 17.12 -26.28 -13.84
N ALA A 150 15.85 -26.22 -13.42
CA ALA A 150 15.47 -25.76 -12.08
C ALA A 150 16.03 -26.72 -11.00
N ASP A 151 15.86 -28.03 -11.19
CA ASP A 151 16.40 -29.05 -10.28
C ASP A 151 17.91 -28.93 -10.13
N SER A 152 18.63 -28.74 -11.24
CA SER A 152 20.09 -28.56 -11.23
C SER A 152 20.50 -27.29 -10.48
N ALA A 153 19.73 -26.21 -10.59
CA ALA A 153 19.98 -24.98 -9.84
C ALA A 153 19.75 -25.17 -8.34
N LEU A 154 18.67 -25.87 -7.96
CA LEU A 154 18.35 -26.23 -6.58
C LEU A 154 19.40 -27.19 -5.97
N ASP A 155 19.91 -28.14 -6.74
CA ASP A 155 21.03 -29.01 -6.32
C ASP A 155 22.30 -28.21 -5.99
N GLY A 156 22.48 -27.05 -6.65
CA GLY A 156 23.55 -26.11 -6.35
C GLY A 156 23.56 -25.61 -4.90
N LEU A 157 22.40 -25.57 -4.23
CA LEU A 157 22.28 -25.16 -2.82
C LEU A 157 23.13 -26.03 -1.90
N LYS A 158 23.28 -27.32 -2.20
CA LYS A 158 24.12 -28.22 -1.41
C LYS A 158 25.58 -27.76 -1.37
N ASN A 159 26.10 -27.28 -2.50
CA ASN A 159 27.46 -26.75 -2.57
C ASN A 159 27.55 -25.39 -1.86
N TYR A 160 26.51 -24.55 -1.99
CA TYR A 160 26.42 -23.29 -1.26
C TYR A 160 26.49 -23.52 0.25
N TYR A 161 25.73 -24.46 0.82
CA TYR A 161 25.75 -24.75 2.25
C TYR A 161 27.08 -25.37 2.71
N LYS A 162 27.68 -26.26 1.92
CA LYS A 162 29.02 -26.79 2.21
C LYS A 162 30.10 -25.70 2.25
N ALA A 163 29.97 -24.67 1.42
CA ALA A 163 30.95 -23.60 1.31
C ALA A 163 30.74 -22.48 2.35
N ASN A 164 29.50 -22.04 2.55
CA ASN A 164 29.18 -20.86 3.36
C ASN A 164 28.75 -21.22 4.79
N TRP A 165 28.23 -22.43 5.01
CA TRP A 165 27.76 -22.91 6.31
C TRP A 165 28.34 -24.31 6.63
N PRO A 166 29.67 -24.50 6.56
CA PRO A 166 30.30 -25.83 6.63
C PRO A 166 29.98 -26.57 7.94
N ASP A 167 29.99 -25.86 9.07
CA ASP A 167 29.71 -26.44 10.38
C ASP A 167 28.23 -26.88 10.50
N TYR A 168 27.30 -26.03 10.01
CA TYR A 168 25.88 -26.35 10.00
C TYR A 168 25.59 -27.54 9.09
N TYR A 169 26.15 -27.55 7.88
CA TYR A 169 25.95 -28.64 6.92
C TYR A 169 26.56 -29.95 7.41
N ALA A 170 27.75 -29.91 8.04
CA ALA A 170 28.37 -31.10 8.62
C ALA A 170 27.53 -31.70 9.75
N ALA A 171 26.87 -30.85 10.55
CA ALA A 171 25.99 -31.28 11.63
C ALA A 171 24.58 -31.71 11.15
N ASN A 172 24.09 -31.15 10.04
CA ASN A 172 22.70 -31.32 9.58
C ASN A 172 22.58 -31.67 8.06
N PRO A 173 23.37 -32.61 7.52
CA PRO A 173 23.39 -32.86 6.07
C PRO A 173 22.03 -33.36 5.57
N GLU A 174 21.38 -34.25 6.32
CA GLU A 174 20.08 -34.81 5.97
C GLU A 174 18.96 -33.76 6.00
N LYS A 175 19.01 -32.79 6.94
CA LYS A 175 18.02 -31.70 6.99
C LYS A 175 18.10 -30.81 5.76
N VAL A 176 19.33 -30.43 5.36
CA VAL A 176 19.55 -29.56 4.18
C VAL A 176 19.18 -30.31 2.90
N ASP A 177 19.62 -31.56 2.76
CA ASP A 177 19.32 -32.36 1.58
C ASP A 177 17.80 -32.61 1.45
N ALA A 178 17.10 -32.93 2.55
CA ALA A 178 15.64 -33.12 2.54
C ALA A 178 14.89 -31.82 2.21
N ALA A 179 15.35 -30.68 2.71
CA ALA A 179 14.75 -29.38 2.39
C ALA A 179 14.89 -29.04 0.89
N ILE A 180 16.05 -29.33 0.28
CA ILE A 180 16.27 -29.13 -1.17
C ILE A 180 15.32 -30.02 -1.98
N GLU A 181 15.17 -31.29 -1.63
CA GLU A 181 14.26 -32.20 -2.33
C GLU A 181 12.79 -31.76 -2.20
N GLU A 182 12.38 -31.30 -1.01
CA GLU A 182 11.04 -30.74 -0.82
C GLU A 182 10.84 -29.47 -1.65
N THR A 183 11.85 -28.60 -1.76
CA THR A 183 11.79 -27.43 -2.63
C THR A 183 11.57 -27.81 -4.10
N LYS A 184 12.23 -28.86 -4.61
CA LYS A 184 12.00 -29.34 -5.99
C LYS A 184 10.55 -29.81 -6.16
N ARG A 185 10.02 -30.54 -5.18
CA ARG A 185 8.62 -30.99 -5.17
C ARG A 185 7.68 -29.79 -5.21
N LEU A 186 7.88 -28.79 -4.34
CA LEU A 186 7.08 -27.56 -4.33
C LEU A 186 7.15 -26.84 -5.67
N TYR A 187 8.34 -26.64 -6.23
CA TYR A 187 8.52 -25.97 -7.51
C TYR A 187 7.76 -26.67 -8.65
N SER A 188 7.74 -28.02 -8.65
CA SER A 188 6.99 -28.81 -9.64
C SER A 188 5.47 -28.69 -9.55
N GLU A 189 4.93 -28.23 -8.42
CA GLU A 189 3.50 -27.96 -8.26
C GLU A 189 3.12 -26.56 -8.78
N MET A 190 4.11 -25.68 -8.95
CA MET A 190 3.93 -24.24 -9.15
C MET A 190 4.29 -23.80 -10.58
N VAL A 191 5.21 -24.51 -11.23
CA VAL A 191 5.74 -24.13 -12.55
C VAL A 191 5.70 -25.31 -13.51
N TYR A 192 5.09 -25.08 -14.68
CA TYR A 192 5.02 -26.05 -15.77
C TYR A 192 5.56 -25.39 -17.05
N PRO A 193 6.88 -25.44 -17.29
CA PRO A 193 7.52 -24.65 -18.35
C PRO A 193 6.94 -24.91 -19.74
N ASN A 194 6.65 -26.18 -20.06
CA ASN A 194 6.11 -26.57 -21.36
C ASN A 194 4.68 -26.08 -21.61
N MET A 195 3.93 -25.76 -20.55
CA MET A 195 2.56 -25.26 -20.63
C MET A 195 2.49 -23.74 -20.41
N GLU A 196 3.63 -23.11 -20.14
CA GLU A 196 3.71 -21.67 -19.80
C GLU A 196 2.81 -21.31 -18.59
N VAL A 197 2.66 -22.26 -17.66
CA VAL A 197 1.84 -22.10 -16.46
C VAL A 197 2.74 -21.83 -15.26
N THR A 198 2.51 -20.71 -14.58
CA THR A 198 3.19 -20.28 -13.36
C THR A 198 2.20 -19.54 -12.45
N TRP A 199 2.62 -19.18 -11.25
CA TRP A 199 1.86 -18.27 -10.36
C TRP A 199 1.62 -16.88 -10.99
N ASN A 200 2.47 -16.43 -11.91
CA ASN A 200 2.27 -15.16 -12.61
C ASN A 200 1.17 -15.25 -13.67
N THR A 201 1.05 -16.38 -14.37
CA THR A 201 -0.03 -16.58 -15.35
C THR A 201 -1.34 -16.98 -14.70
N HIS A 202 -1.31 -17.33 -13.40
CA HIS A 202 -2.47 -17.78 -12.64
C HIS A 202 -2.65 -16.99 -11.33
N PRO A 203 -2.85 -15.66 -11.39
CA PRO A 203 -2.97 -14.82 -10.21
C PRO A 203 -4.12 -15.22 -9.30
N ASN A 204 -4.00 -14.95 -8.00
CA ASN A 204 -5.09 -15.12 -7.03
C ASN A 204 -5.65 -13.75 -6.60
N ASN A 205 -6.94 -13.56 -6.81
CA ASN A 205 -7.62 -12.29 -6.57
C ASN A 205 -8.20 -12.17 -5.16
N ALA A 206 -8.09 -13.21 -4.33
CA ALA A 206 -8.63 -13.24 -2.97
C ALA A 206 -7.76 -12.49 -1.93
N GLU A 207 -6.60 -12.00 -2.35
CA GLU A 207 -5.63 -11.29 -1.50
C GLU A 207 -4.91 -10.22 -2.31
N HIS A 208 -4.22 -9.31 -1.62
CA HIS A 208 -3.54 -8.16 -2.25
C HIS A 208 -2.03 -8.11 -1.94
N LYS A 209 -1.41 -9.26 -1.59
CA LYS A 209 0.03 -9.33 -1.25
C LYS A 209 0.91 -9.50 -2.49
N ASP A 210 0.68 -10.58 -3.23
CA ASP A 210 1.51 -10.98 -4.36
C ASP A 210 0.90 -10.52 -5.70
N TRP A 211 -0.41 -10.24 -5.69
CA TRP A 211 -1.22 -9.74 -6.80
C TRP A 211 -2.09 -8.57 -6.32
N PRO A 212 -2.64 -7.73 -7.20
CA PRO A 212 -3.43 -6.57 -6.79
C PRO A 212 -4.75 -6.95 -6.08
N GLY A 213 -5.37 -8.08 -6.42
CA GLY A 213 -6.63 -8.51 -5.79
C GLY A 213 -7.72 -7.44 -5.88
N CYS A 214 -8.23 -6.99 -4.73
CA CYS A 214 -9.21 -5.90 -4.65
C CYS A 214 -8.64 -4.54 -5.09
N PHE A 215 -7.32 -4.33 -4.96
CA PHE A 215 -6.65 -3.09 -5.38
C PHE A 215 -6.57 -2.92 -6.89
N ARG A 216 -7.20 -3.77 -7.69
CA ARG A 216 -7.47 -3.46 -9.10
C ARG A 216 -8.45 -2.31 -9.29
N CYS A 217 -9.31 -2.06 -8.30
CA CYS A 217 -10.27 -0.96 -8.31
C CYS A 217 -10.19 -0.13 -7.02
N HIS A 218 -9.88 -0.77 -5.89
CA HIS A 218 -9.74 -0.11 -4.58
C HIS A 218 -8.30 0.40 -4.39
N ASP A 219 -7.73 1.09 -5.36
CA ASP A 219 -6.35 1.59 -5.32
C ASP A 219 -6.25 3.05 -4.83
N GLY A 220 -7.40 3.69 -4.59
CA GLY A 220 -7.49 5.10 -4.24
C GLY A 220 -7.39 6.03 -5.45
N LYS A 221 -7.04 5.53 -6.64
CA LYS A 221 -6.88 6.30 -7.90
C LYS A 221 -8.15 6.32 -8.76
N HIS A 222 -9.05 5.38 -8.50
CA HIS A 222 -10.36 5.31 -9.14
C HIS A 222 -11.31 6.35 -8.57
N LEU A 223 -11.49 7.46 -9.27
CA LEU A 223 -12.30 8.58 -8.81
C LEU A 223 -13.56 8.78 -9.63
N ASN A 224 -14.62 9.23 -8.96
CA ASN A 224 -15.83 9.72 -9.60
C ASN A 224 -15.70 11.20 -10.04
N GLU A 225 -16.78 11.75 -10.62
CA GLU A 225 -16.83 13.16 -11.03
C GLU A 225 -16.65 14.15 -9.86
N GLN A 226 -16.98 13.73 -8.64
CA GLN A 226 -16.83 14.50 -7.40
C GLN A 226 -15.42 14.36 -6.78
N GLN A 227 -14.51 13.62 -7.44
CA GLN A 227 -13.16 13.29 -6.95
C GLN A 227 -13.16 12.42 -5.69
N GLU A 228 -14.23 11.67 -5.43
CA GLU A 228 -14.30 10.67 -4.38
C GLU A 228 -13.78 9.34 -4.93
N SER A 229 -12.88 8.70 -4.18
CA SER A 229 -12.33 7.43 -4.60
C SER A 229 -13.25 6.26 -4.32
N ILE A 230 -13.02 5.15 -5.03
CA ILE A 230 -13.46 3.85 -4.53
C ILE A 230 -12.67 3.59 -3.23
N ARG A 231 -13.40 3.60 -2.11
CA ARG A 231 -12.92 3.42 -0.74
C ARG A 231 -11.84 2.33 -0.62
N ILE A 232 -10.71 2.64 0.03
CA ILE A 232 -9.52 1.78 0.18
C ILE A 232 -9.15 1.49 1.65
N GLU A 233 -10.01 1.82 2.61
CA GLU A 233 -9.73 1.57 4.02
C GLU A 233 -9.46 0.08 4.26
N CYS A 234 -8.32 -0.23 4.88
CA CYS A 234 -7.94 -1.61 5.16
C CYS A 234 -9.00 -2.34 6.01
N ASN A 235 -9.78 -1.57 6.78
CA ASN A 235 -10.86 -2.10 7.59
C ASN A 235 -12.12 -2.47 6.77
N LEU A 236 -12.21 -2.21 5.47
CA LEU A 236 -13.37 -2.60 4.64
C LEU A 236 -13.44 -4.10 4.42
N CYS A 237 -12.30 -4.70 4.09
CA CYS A 237 -12.20 -6.10 3.69
C CYS A 237 -11.91 -7.02 4.88
N HIS A 238 -11.09 -6.54 5.81
CA HIS A 238 -10.69 -7.24 7.01
C HIS A 238 -10.67 -6.29 8.21
N SER A 239 -10.36 -6.78 9.41
CA SER A 239 -9.98 -5.95 10.55
C SER A 239 -8.59 -5.37 10.34
N ILE A 240 -8.23 -4.27 11.00
CA ILE A 240 -6.84 -3.79 10.97
C ILE A 240 -5.90 -4.93 11.40
N PRO A 241 -4.84 -5.25 10.63
CA PRO A 241 -3.95 -6.36 10.96
C PRO A 241 -3.13 -6.09 12.21
N GLU A 242 -2.97 -7.08 13.08
CA GLU A 242 -2.19 -6.97 14.32
C GLU A 242 -1.00 -7.92 14.27
N LYS A 243 0.20 -7.48 14.63
CA LYS A 243 1.36 -8.37 14.79
C LYS A 243 1.26 -9.15 16.09
N ALA A 244 1.79 -10.37 16.09
CA ALA A 244 2.07 -11.07 17.34
C ALA A 244 3.02 -10.22 18.20
N PRO A 245 2.69 -9.97 19.47
CA PRO A 245 3.61 -9.34 20.41
C PRO A 245 4.92 -10.13 20.50
N SER A 246 6.05 -9.41 20.42
CA SER A 246 7.39 -10.00 20.51
C SER A 246 7.71 -10.60 21.89
N ASP A 247 6.95 -10.24 22.92
CA ASP A 247 7.04 -10.76 24.28
C ASP A 247 6.33 -12.13 24.48
N GLY A 248 5.69 -12.66 23.42
CA GLY A 248 4.98 -13.93 23.44
C GLY A 248 3.61 -13.87 24.12
N SER A 249 3.10 -12.67 24.41
CA SER A 249 1.72 -12.49 24.87
C SER A 249 0.71 -12.81 23.76
N THR A 250 -0.55 -13.04 24.16
CA THR A 250 -1.60 -13.42 23.21
C THR A 250 -2.01 -12.21 22.38
N ALA A 251 -1.83 -12.31 21.05
CA ALA A 251 -2.35 -11.32 20.13
C ALA A 251 -3.88 -11.20 20.26
N TYR A 252 -4.38 -9.98 20.33
CA TYR A 252 -5.81 -9.73 20.26
C TYR A 252 -6.30 -10.06 18.83
N MET A 253 -7.48 -10.68 18.71
CA MET A 253 -8.12 -10.84 17.41
C MET A 253 -9.04 -9.63 17.20
N PRO A 254 -8.65 -8.65 16.37
CA PRO A 254 -9.45 -7.47 16.17
C PRO A 254 -10.78 -7.84 15.52
N LEU A 255 -11.86 -7.56 16.24
CA LEU A 255 -13.21 -7.59 15.70
C LEU A 255 -13.52 -6.23 15.07
N SER A 256 -14.52 -6.17 14.18
CA SER A 256 -14.92 -4.90 13.60
C SER A 256 -15.40 -3.94 14.69
N ASP A 257 -14.83 -2.74 14.73
CA ASP A 257 -15.38 -1.66 15.55
C ASP A 257 -16.76 -1.26 15.00
N PRO A 258 -17.83 -1.25 15.82
CA PRO A 258 -19.14 -0.78 15.39
C PRO A 258 -19.21 0.72 15.13
N PHE A 259 -18.24 1.52 15.58
CA PHE A 259 -18.24 2.98 15.45
C PHE A 259 -17.13 3.46 14.52
N GLU A 260 -17.53 4.07 13.40
CA GLU A 260 -16.66 4.68 12.40
C GLU A 260 -16.97 6.19 12.41
N PRO A 261 -16.05 7.07 12.83
CA PRO A 261 -16.29 8.51 12.79
C PRO A 261 -16.33 9.01 11.35
N GLU A 262 -16.82 10.23 11.14
CA GLU A 262 -17.02 10.81 9.80
C GLU A 262 -15.73 10.83 8.97
N SER A 263 -14.59 11.09 9.60
CA SER A 263 -13.28 11.04 8.93
C SER A 263 -12.93 9.67 8.37
N HIS A 264 -13.50 8.58 8.90
CA HIS A 264 -13.20 7.22 8.45
C HIS A 264 -14.14 6.72 7.37
N VAL A 265 -15.25 7.44 7.08
CA VAL A 265 -16.13 7.15 5.93
C VAL A 265 -15.81 7.99 4.71
N ASP A 266 -14.94 8.99 4.83
CA ASP A 266 -14.39 9.74 3.71
C ASP A 266 -13.50 8.81 2.86
N SER A 267 -13.88 8.64 1.59
CA SER A 267 -13.20 7.72 0.69
C SER A 267 -11.74 8.06 0.44
N ASN A 268 -11.39 9.35 0.53
CA ASN A 268 -10.03 9.83 0.29
C ASN A 268 -9.17 9.85 1.56
N TRP A 269 -9.74 9.52 2.72
CA TRP A 269 -9.08 9.58 4.01
C TRP A 269 -7.76 8.81 4.05
N ILE A 270 -7.70 7.60 3.49
CA ILE A 270 -6.49 6.77 3.57
C ILE A 270 -5.31 7.39 2.84
N ALA A 271 -5.52 8.20 1.82
CA ALA A 271 -4.44 8.94 1.20
C ALA A 271 -3.97 10.13 2.07
N ARG A 272 -4.83 10.63 2.95
CA ARG A 272 -4.58 11.78 3.86
C ARG A 272 -4.22 11.41 5.29
N HIS A 273 -4.42 10.16 5.72
CA HIS A 273 -4.35 9.77 7.14
C HIS A 273 -2.98 10.03 7.78
N ARG A 274 -1.92 10.09 6.96
CA ARG A 274 -0.56 10.43 7.41
C ARG A 274 -0.36 11.91 7.77
N PHE A 275 -1.26 12.78 7.32
CA PHE A 275 -1.17 14.24 7.47
C PHE A 275 -2.36 14.86 8.21
N GLU A 276 -3.54 14.23 8.14
CA GLU A 276 -4.79 14.83 8.62
C GLU A 276 -5.33 14.22 9.92
N PHE A 277 -4.47 13.92 10.90
CA PHE A 277 -4.90 13.46 12.22
C PHE A 277 -4.73 14.55 13.29
N ASP A 278 -5.60 14.55 14.29
CA ASP A 278 -5.56 15.52 15.39
C ASP A 278 -5.77 14.87 16.76
N SER A 279 -5.79 15.69 17.81
CA SER A 279 -5.98 15.23 19.20
C SER A 279 -7.31 14.50 19.46
N THR A 280 -8.31 14.62 18.59
CA THR A 280 -9.59 13.90 18.76
C THR A 280 -9.44 12.40 18.49
N CYS A 281 -8.42 11.99 17.72
CA CYS A 281 -8.14 10.59 17.41
C CYS A 281 -7.74 9.78 18.65
N GLU A 282 -7.09 10.43 19.64
CA GLU A 282 -6.71 9.82 20.93
C GLU A 282 -7.92 9.29 21.73
N GLY A 283 -9.12 9.78 21.43
CA GLY A 283 -10.36 9.32 22.07
C GLY A 283 -10.73 7.88 21.72
N CYS A 284 -10.21 7.33 20.61
CA CYS A 284 -10.56 6.00 20.10
C CYS A 284 -9.37 5.02 20.12
N HIS A 285 -8.16 5.49 19.78
CA HIS A 285 -6.97 4.66 19.67
C HIS A 285 -5.69 5.47 19.96
N ASP A 286 -4.61 4.77 20.31
CA ASP A 286 -3.30 5.39 20.58
C ASP A 286 -2.67 5.90 19.28
N VAL A 287 -2.45 7.21 19.20
CA VAL A 287 -1.88 7.90 18.03
C VAL A 287 -0.40 8.25 18.18
N SER A 288 0.25 7.78 19.24
CA SER A 288 1.68 8.04 19.46
C SER A 288 2.54 7.44 18.33
N ASN A 289 3.73 8.00 18.11
CA ASN A 289 4.69 7.50 17.09
C ASN A 289 4.09 7.27 15.68
N PRO A 290 3.38 8.25 15.10
CA PRO A 290 2.71 8.07 13.81
C PRO A 290 3.71 7.75 12.70
N GLY A 291 3.40 6.72 11.90
CA GLY A 291 4.27 6.18 10.86
C GLY A 291 5.39 5.27 11.39
N GLY A 292 5.43 5.02 12.70
CA GLY A 292 6.34 4.05 13.30
C GLY A 292 6.10 2.63 12.81
N THR A 293 7.08 1.76 13.05
CA THR A 293 7.05 0.34 12.62
C THR A 293 7.41 -0.62 13.76
N ASP A 294 7.27 -0.15 15.00
CA ASP A 294 7.68 -0.87 16.21
C ASP A 294 6.51 -1.45 17.00
N ASP A 295 5.29 -1.36 16.47
CA ASP A 295 4.05 -1.84 17.08
C ASP A 295 3.76 -1.18 18.45
N SER A 296 4.28 0.04 18.69
CA SER A 296 4.07 0.78 19.95
C SER A 296 2.68 1.40 20.09
N SER A 297 1.97 1.62 18.98
CA SER A 297 0.66 2.25 18.92
C SER A 297 -0.10 1.81 17.66
N PHE A 298 -1.35 2.26 17.51
CA PHE A 298 -2.12 2.04 16.29
C PHE A 298 -1.42 2.68 15.07
N CYS A 299 -0.92 3.92 15.23
CA CYS A 299 -0.22 4.65 14.18
C CYS A 299 1.23 4.18 13.97
N ALA A 300 1.76 3.31 14.83
CA ALA A 300 3.08 2.68 14.70
C ALA A 300 3.02 1.19 14.32
N ASN A 301 1.87 0.74 13.80
CA ASN A 301 1.63 -0.66 13.44
C ASN A 301 2.50 -1.08 12.26
N SER A 302 3.41 -2.03 12.48
CA SER A 302 4.34 -2.54 11.48
C SER A 302 3.65 -3.37 10.39
N ALA A 303 2.49 -3.97 10.66
CA ALA A 303 1.71 -4.64 9.62
C ALA A 303 1.19 -3.64 8.57
N CYS A 304 1.03 -2.37 8.95
CA CYS A 304 0.68 -1.27 8.06
C CYS A 304 1.94 -0.56 7.51
N HIS A 305 2.82 -0.07 8.36
CA HIS A 305 3.89 0.86 7.96
C HIS A 305 5.23 0.18 7.62
N ALA A 306 5.42 -1.10 7.96
CA ALA A 306 6.57 -1.91 7.51
C ALA A 306 6.23 -2.79 6.30
N THR A 307 5.09 -2.54 5.65
CA THR A 307 4.63 -3.24 4.46
C THR A 307 4.77 -2.32 3.25
N GLU A 308 5.37 -2.84 2.18
CA GLU A 308 5.34 -2.17 0.88
C GLU A 308 3.96 -2.38 0.24
N TRP A 309 3.19 -1.30 0.07
CA TRP A 309 1.85 -1.33 -0.52
C TRP A 309 1.91 -1.18 -2.04
N LYS A 310 2.52 -2.16 -2.72
CA LYS A 310 2.80 -2.13 -4.17
C LYS A 310 1.60 -1.79 -5.06
N PHE A 311 0.41 -2.26 -4.67
CA PHE A 311 -0.80 -2.12 -5.50
C PHE A 311 -1.76 -1.04 -4.99
N ALA A 312 -1.49 -0.45 -3.83
CA ALA A 312 -2.28 0.69 -3.36
C ALA A 312 -1.67 1.98 -3.94
N GLY A 313 -2.49 2.81 -4.57
CA GLY A 313 -2.09 4.09 -5.16
C GLY A 313 -1.86 5.21 -4.14
N LEU A 314 -1.42 4.89 -2.92
CA LEU A 314 -1.27 5.87 -1.82
C LEU A 314 -0.22 6.96 -2.12
N ASN A 315 0.67 6.71 -3.09
CA ASN A 315 1.69 7.65 -3.55
C ASN A 315 1.43 8.11 -5.00
N ALA A 316 0.26 7.84 -5.57
CA ALA A 316 -0.12 8.29 -6.90
C ALA A 316 -0.13 9.82 -6.95
N THR A 317 0.44 10.40 -8.00
CA THR A 317 0.66 11.86 -8.05
C THR A 317 -0.67 12.60 -8.04
N GLY A 318 -1.65 12.12 -8.81
CA GLY A 318 -2.98 12.73 -8.85
C GLY A 318 -3.71 12.64 -7.51
N ILE A 319 -3.48 11.59 -6.72
CA ILE A 319 -4.05 11.48 -5.37
C ILE A 319 -3.38 12.42 -4.40
N VAL A 320 -2.05 12.57 -4.46
CA VAL A 320 -1.34 13.59 -3.67
C VAL A 320 -1.83 14.99 -4.02
N GLU A 321 -2.05 15.31 -5.30
CA GLU A 321 -2.58 16.62 -5.73
C GLU A 321 -4.01 16.89 -5.20
N LEU A 322 -4.89 15.89 -5.24
CA LEU A 322 -6.27 16.03 -4.76
C LEU A 322 -6.37 16.08 -3.25
N THR A 323 -5.53 15.31 -2.56
CA THR A 323 -5.50 15.24 -1.11
C THR A 323 -4.74 16.40 -0.47
N ASN A 324 -3.85 17.03 -1.23
CA ASN A 324 -3.26 18.30 -0.91
C ASN A 324 -4.13 19.48 -1.39
N GLN A 325 -5.44 19.36 -1.48
CA GLN A 325 -6.33 20.54 -1.56
C GLN A 325 -6.46 21.15 -0.15
N LEU A 326 -6.42 22.48 -0.06
CA LEU A 326 -6.54 23.18 1.22
C LEU A 326 -7.97 22.96 1.75
N PRO A 327 -8.19 22.89 3.07
CA PRO A 327 -9.51 23.20 3.61
C PRO A 327 -9.96 24.56 3.06
N GLU A 328 -11.23 24.70 2.65
CA GLU A 328 -11.84 25.94 2.09
C GLU A 328 -11.62 27.22 2.93
N LEU A 329 -11.02 27.11 4.12
CA LEU A 329 -10.81 28.17 5.10
C LEU A 329 -9.43 28.86 5.01
N LEU A 330 -8.51 28.42 4.15
CA LEU A 330 -7.20 29.06 4.04
C LEU A 330 -7.21 30.24 3.06
N PRO A 331 -6.49 31.34 3.37
CA PRO A 331 -6.39 32.51 2.51
C PRO A 331 -5.78 32.17 1.15
N SER A 332 -6.28 32.80 0.08
CA SER A 332 -5.81 32.62 -1.30
C SER A 332 -5.16 33.91 -1.84
N TYR A 333 -4.16 33.77 -2.71
CA TYR A 333 -3.58 34.93 -3.40
C TYR A 333 -4.26 35.13 -4.76
N PRO A 334 -4.67 36.36 -5.15
CA PRO A 334 -4.33 37.65 -4.55
C PRO A 334 -5.36 38.24 -3.58
N GLU A 335 -6.26 37.42 -3.01
CA GLU A 335 -7.25 37.93 -2.04
C GLU A 335 -6.61 38.30 -0.69
N ALA A 336 -5.54 37.59 -0.31
CA ALA A 336 -4.66 37.90 0.81
C ALA A 336 -3.36 38.58 0.35
N ASP A 337 -2.77 39.37 1.25
CA ASP A 337 -1.47 39.98 1.00
C ASP A 337 -0.38 38.91 0.94
N LEU A 338 0.59 39.10 0.05
CA LEU A 338 1.70 38.17 -0.16
C LEU A 338 2.74 38.33 0.97
N THR A 339 2.33 37.96 2.19
CA THR A 339 3.09 38.09 3.45
C THR A 339 3.10 36.75 4.17
N TRP A 340 3.95 36.63 5.20
CA TRP A 340 3.89 35.47 6.08
C TRP A 340 2.57 35.44 6.83
N ASP A 341 2.16 36.55 7.44
CA ASP A 341 1.01 36.60 8.33
C ASP A 341 -0.32 36.30 7.60
N ASP A 342 -0.48 36.77 6.37
CA ASP A 342 -1.76 36.71 5.66
C ASP A 342 -1.89 35.51 4.70
N LEU A 343 -0.79 34.91 4.25
CA LEU A 343 -0.83 33.85 3.23
C LEU A 343 0.15 32.71 3.50
N VAL A 344 1.45 32.99 3.54
CA VAL A 344 2.48 31.93 3.51
C VAL A 344 2.55 31.17 4.83
N GLY A 345 2.45 31.86 5.96
CA GLY A 345 2.43 31.26 7.30
C GLY A 345 1.28 30.28 7.49
N PRO A 346 0.02 30.64 7.18
CA PRO A 346 -1.11 29.71 7.18
C PRO A 346 -0.90 28.47 6.31
N ILE A 347 -0.37 28.64 5.08
CA ILE A 347 -0.08 27.53 4.17
C ILE A 347 1.00 26.61 4.78
N LEU A 348 2.14 27.15 5.22
CA LEU A 348 3.21 26.36 5.82
C LEU A 348 2.77 25.71 7.14
N SER A 349 1.91 26.37 7.91
CA SER A 349 1.29 25.79 9.10
C SER A 349 0.43 24.59 8.77
N ALA A 350 -0.38 24.68 7.72
CA ALA A 350 -1.27 23.59 7.30
C ALA A 350 -0.51 22.43 6.65
N ARG A 351 0.53 22.72 5.86
CA ARG A 351 1.20 21.74 5.00
C ARG A 351 2.49 21.17 5.57
N CYS A 352 3.22 21.96 6.34
CA CYS A 352 4.62 21.67 6.63
C CYS A 352 4.90 21.44 8.12
N VAL A 353 4.17 22.10 9.02
CA VAL A 353 4.44 22.06 10.47
C VAL A 353 4.30 20.66 11.07
N ALA A 354 3.41 19.81 10.54
CA ALA A 354 3.26 18.44 11.02
C ALA A 354 4.59 17.66 11.03
N CYS A 355 5.44 17.89 10.02
CA CYS A 355 6.77 17.27 9.93
C CYS A 355 7.92 18.22 10.30
N HIS A 356 7.74 19.53 10.13
CA HIS A 356 8.75 20.57 10.31
C HIS A 356 8.39 21.56 11.42
N GLY A 357 7.81 21.06 12.53
CA GLY A 357 7.55 21.79 13.77
C GLY A 357 8.64 21.56 14.85
N GLY A 358 9.84 21.12 14.45
CA GLY A 358 10.99 20.97 15.35
C GLY A 358 11.56 19.56 15.53
N THR A 359 10.84 18.51 15.14
CA THR A 359 11.32 17.11 15.23
C THR A 359 12.39 16.78 14.19
N ALA A 360 12.36 17.45 13.03
CA ALA A 360 13.30 17.25 11.92
C ALA A 360 14.45 18.29 11.86
N GLY A 361 14.63 19.10 12.91
CA GLY A 361 15.65 20.16 12.94
C GLY A 361 15.39 21.31 11.96
N LEU A 362 14.13 21.53 11.59
CA LEU A 362 13.59 22.68 10.88
C LEU A 362 12.28 23.08 11.57
N TYR A 363 12.04 24.39 11.69
CA TYR A 363 10.85 24.98 12.31
C TYR A 363 10.15 25.87 11.28
N LEU A 364 8.91 25.52 10.89
CA LEU A 364 8.09 26.26 9.93
C LEU A 364 6.78 26.78 10.54
N ASP A 365 6.66 26.72 11.86
CA ASP A 365 5.52 27.18 12.65
C ASP A 365 5.55 28.67 12.97
N THR A 366 6.71 29.30 12.79
CA THR A 366 6.93 30.74 13.00
C THR A 366 7.81 31.32 11.91
N TYR A 367 7.62 32.61 11.61
CA TYR A 367 8.44 33.33 10.64
C TYR A 367 9.93 33.27 11.02
N GLU A 368 10.25 33.56 12.29
CA GLU A 368 11.61 33.52 12.81
C GLU A 368 12.25 32.12 12.65
N GLY A 369 11.50 31.05 12.96
CA GLY A 369 11.95 29.68 12.77
C GLY A 369 12.24 29.35 11.31
N ALA A 370 11.34 29.75 10.41
CA ALA A 370 11.46 29.48 8.98
C ALA A 370 12.67 30.21 8.37
N MET A 371 12.93 31.45 8.82
CA MET A 371 14.10 32.25 8.39
C MET A 371 15.41 31.76 9.01
N ALA A 372 15.39 31.19 10.21
CA ALA A 372 16.58 30.62 10.84
C ALA A 372 17.14 29.42 10.06
N GLY A 373 16.27 28.70 9.33
CA GLY A 373 16.62 27.52 8.56
C GLY A 373 16.82 26.28 9.42
N GLY A 374 17.37 25.23 8.82
CA GLY A 374 17.53 23.94 9.49
C GLY A 374 18.95 23.40 9.42
N ASN A 375 19.11 22.12 9.79
CA ASN A 375 20.41 21.44 9.83
C ASN A 375 21.16 21.41 8.48
N LEU A 376 20.43 21.57 7.36
CA LEU A 376 20.99 21.58 6.00
C LEU A 376 21.30 23.00 5.49
N GLY A 377 21.09 24.03 6.31
CA GLY A 377 21.27 25.43 5.94
C GLY A 377 19.93 26.18 5.81
N PRO A 378 19.94 27.34 5.15
CA PRO A 378 18.74 28.18 5.03
C PRO A 378 17.66 27.47 4.21
N ALA A 379 16.48 27.29 4.82
CA ALA A 379 15.31 26.77 4.12
C ALA A 379 14.78 27.81 3.11
N ILE A 380 14.81 29.09 3.52
CA ILE A 380 14.37 30.24 2.73
C ILE A 380 15.53 31.21 2.61
N VAL A 381 15.80 31.65 1.39
CA VAL A 381 16.77 32.69 1.04
C VAL A 381 15.98 33.89 0.49
N PRO A 382 15.72 34.91 1.32
CA PRO A 382 14.95 36.08 0.89
C PRO A 382 15.53 36.72 -0.38
N GLY A 383 14.67 36.90 -1.40
CA GLY A 383 15.02 37.45 -2.70
C GLY A 383 15.56 36.44 -3.72
N ASP A 384 15.73 35.16 -3.36
CA ASP A 384 16.25 34.12 -4.25
C ASP A 384 15.55 32.76 -3.99
N ALA A 385 14.42 32.55 -4.67
CA ALA A 385 13.67 31.30 -4.59
C ALA A 385 14.47 30.10 -5.13
N ASP A 386 15.32 30.28 -6.14
CA ASP A 386 16.10 29.18 -6.72
C ASP A 386 17.22 28.72 -5.78
N ALA A 387 17.74 29.60 -4.92
CA ALA A 387 18.69 29.26 -3.86
C ALA A 387 18.03 28.72 -2.58
N SER A 388 16.70 28.79 -2.47
CA SER A 388 15.96 28.36 -1.28
C SER A 388 15.73 26.84 -1.28
N LEU A 389 16.23 26.15 -0.25
CA LEU A 389 16.12 24.68 -0.16
C LEU A 389 14.68 24.19 -0.18
N ILE A 390 13.74 24.95 0.38
CA ILE A 390 12.32 24.60 0.35
C ILE A 390 11.79 24.46 -1.08
N ILE A 391 12.24 25.30 -2.01
CA ILE A 391 11.82 25.26 -3.42
C ILE A 391 12.52 24.13 -4.17
N GLN A 392 13.83 23.95 -3.93
CA GLN A 392 14.59 22.87 -4.57
C GLN A 392 14.01 21.50 -4.22
N LEU A 393 13.75 21.24 -2.93
CA LEU A 393 13.21 19.96 -2.48
C LEU A 393 11.77 19.72 -2.96
N GLN A 394 10.95 20.76 -3.02
CA GLN A 394 9.60 20.66 -3.59
C GLN A 394 9.61 20.32 -5.08
N ARG A 395 10.61 20.78 -5.84
CA ARG A 395 10.78 20.45 -7.27
C ARG A 395 11.40 19.07 -7.49
N ASP A 396 12.35 18.66 -6.64
CA ASP A 396 13.11 17.40 -6.77
C ASP A 396 12.35 16.18 -6.23
N GLY A 397 11.25 16.40 -5.51
CA GLY A 397 10.38 15.37 -4.94
C GLY A 397 10.41 15.40 -3.42
N HIS A 398 9.36 15.96 -2.82
CA HIS A 398 9.14 16.00 -1.37
C HIS A 398 8.00 15.04 -0.99
N PRO A 399 8.03 14.35 0.17
CA PRO A 399 6.96 13.45 0.59
C PRO A 399 5.58 14.12 0.73
N ASN A 400 5.59 15.44 0.94
CA ASN A 400 4.41 16.29 0.87
C ASN A 400 4.62 17.39 -0.19
N SER A 401 4.23 17.13 -1.44
CA SER A 401 4.36 18.07 -2.56
C SER A 401 3.27 19.13 -2.50
N LEU A 402 3.65 20.40 -2.56
CA LEU A 402 2.69 21.50 -2.63
C LEU A 402 1.97 21.50 -3.99
N PRO A 403 0.68 21.88 -4.03
CA PRO A 403 0.02 22.23 -5.27
C PRO A 403 0.82 23.28 -6.05
N PRO A 404 0.83 23.22 -7.40
CA PRO A 404 1.62 24.15 -8.22
C PRO A 404 1.35 25.63 -7.91
N GLU A 405 0.11 25.97 -7.56
CA GLU A 405 -0.31 27.34 -7.27
C GLU A 405 0.24 27.84 -5.92
N GLU A 406 0.19 27.03 -4.86
CA GLU A 406 0.78 27.36 -3.56
C GLU A 406 2.30 27.49 -3.64
N LEU A 407 2.94 26.58 -4.38
CA LEU A 407 4.38 26.65 -4.60
C LEU A 407 4.75 27.95 -5.34
N ASP A 408 3.96 28.36 -6.33
CA ASP A 408 4.16 29.62 -7.03
C ASP A 408 3.98 30.84 -6.11
N TRP A 409 2.98 30.83 -5.23
CA TRP A 409 2.81 31.91 -4.24
C TRP A 409 4.00 32.02 -3.30
N ILE A 410 4.52 30.88 -2.79
CA ILE A 410 5.72 30.88 -1.95
C ILE A 410 6.94 31.37 -2.74
N ILE A 411 7.10 30.95 -4.01
CA ILE A 411 8.17 31.44 -4.89
C ILE A 411 8.07 32.97 -5.04
N GLN A 412 6.88 33.50 -5.32
CA GLN A 412 6.65 34.94 -5.45
C GLN A 412 6.97 35.67 -4.14
N TRP A 413 6.53 35.14 -3.00
CA TRP A 413 6.79 35.71 -1.67
C TRP A 413 8.28 35.73 -1.34
N ILE A 414 9.01 34.63 -1.59
CA ILE A 414 10.47 34.57 -1.38
C ILE A 414 11.15 35.62 -2.25
N ASN A 415 10.81 35.68 -3.54
CA ASN A 415 11.39 36.64 -4.47
C ASN A 415 11.05 38.10 -4.13
N ALA A 416 9.91 38.35 -3.45
CA ALA A 416 9.55 39.64 -2.91
C ALA A 416 10.35 40.04 -1.65
N GLY A 417 11.27 39.19 -1.20
CA GLY A 417 12.09 39.42 -0.01
C GLY A 417 11.53 38.77 1.25
N ALA A 418 10.60 37.81 1.11
CA ALA A 418 9.96 37.08 2.20
C ALA A 418 9.41 38.02 3.31
N PRO A 419 8.54 38.99 2.99
CA PRO A 419 8.00 39.91 3.99
C PRO A 419 7.17 39.17 5.05
N GLU A 420 7.36 39.52 6.32
CA GLU A 420 6.57 38.99 7.44
C GLU A 420 5.13 39.53 7.39
N SER A 421 4.98 40.85 7.18
CA SER A 421 3.72 41.60 7.19
C SER A 421 3.64 42.66 6.11
#